data_AF-A0A2M7WX67-F1
#
_entry.id   AF-A0A2M7WX67-F1
#
_cell.length_a   1.000
_cell.length_b   1.000
_cell.length_c   1.000
_cell.angle_alpha   90.00
_cell.angle_beta   90.00
_cell.angle_gamma   90.00
#
_symmetry.space_group_name_H-M   'P 1'
#
loop_
_entity.id
_entity.type
_entity.pdbx_description
1 polymer ?
#
loop_
_entity_poly.entity_id
_entity_poly.type
_entity_poly.pdbx_seq_one_letter_code
_entity_poly.pdbx_strand_id
1 'polypeptide(L)'
;MVENLRDVEFPPTDAGLRDDVRRLGSLVGELLKEQVGPDFLAEVEAIRGSAIRRREQDASTLDLQARLGGLTPAHAALVARAFATYFQVVNVAERVHRIRRHRDHQLHGDSRPPEGLRDVLYRLHGVGVSVEALLATLGQLDIEPVFTAHPTEAVRRSLLEKEAEIVRSLLADLSAERTPGERETDWARLRMALTAGWQTAEGTPVRPTVADEREHVTFYLAENLYRIVPVFYEIFGNALEQLYGIAVDLPNVLRFATWVGGDMDGNPNVTADTIAETLRAQRRMIIDNYRRELARLQRLLSQTLGRVEVNAEVLAALAHYRTLLPAAAARIRPRHQDMPYRCLLQLMAARLQATENEAANGYGAASEFGHDIGLIADSLLAHKGLHAGWFALRRLRWRLRTFGFHLARLDVRQDARLQS
;
A
#
# COMPACT_ATOMS: atom_id res chain seq x y z
N MET A 1 -15.95 -4.30 39.55
CA MET A 1 -16.77 -5.21 38.73
C MET A 1 -17.04 -4.51 37.42
N VAL A 2 -16.40 -4.95 36.34
CA VAL A 2 -16.62 -4.39 34.99
C VAL A 2 -17.93 -4.97 34.49
N GLU A 3 -19.00 -4.18 34.48
CA GLU A 3 -20.25 -4.57 33.82
C GLU A 3 -19.97 -4.78 32.33
N ASN A 4 -20.20 -6.02 31.87
CA ASN A 4 -20.16 -6.38 30.46
C ASN A 4 -21.34 -5.71 29.73
N LEU A 5 -21.18 -4.45 29.32
CA LEU A 5 -22.10 -3.76 28.43
C LEU A 5 -21.85 -4.14 26.95
N ARG A 6 -21.85 -5.44 26.67
CA ARG A 6 -21.92 -5.99 25.31
C ARG A 6 -22.57 -7.37 25.32
N ASP A 7 -23.87 -7.37 25.10
CA ASP A 7 -24.47 -8.33 24.16
C ASP A 7 -25.23 -7.53 23.11
N VAL A 8 -24.47 -6.81 22.29
CA VAL A 8 -24.98 -6.45 20.96
C VAL A 8 -25.08 -7.77 20.22
N GLU A 9 -26.28 -8.22 19.85
CA GLU A 9 -26.45 -9.38 18.96
C GLU A 9 -25.77 -9.05 17.63
N PHE A 10 -24.57 -9.59 17.46
CA PHE A 10 -23.86 -9.59 16.19
C PHE A 10 -24.24 -10.89 15.50
N PRO A 11 -24.48 -10.90 14.18
CA PRO A 11 -24.61 -12.14 13.44
C PRO A 11 -23.43 -13.06 13.74
N PRO A 12 -23.57 -14.40 13.68
CA PRO A 12 -22.48 -15.35 13.92
C PRO A 12 -21.22 -15.04 13.08
N THR A 13 -21.42 -14.42 11.91
CA THR A 13 -20.38 -13.96 10.99
C THR A 13 -19.46 -12.87 11.55
N ASP A 14 -19.85 -12.20 12.64
CA ASP A 14 -19.17 -11.04 13.21
C ASP A 14 -18.58 -11.31 14.61
N ALA A 15 -18.59 -12.57 15.07
CA ALA A 15 -17.95 -12.97 16.33
C ALA A 15 -16.46 -12.58 16.38
N GLY A 16 -15.74 -12.74 15.26
CA GLY A 16 -14.34 -12.35 15.14
C GLY A 16 -14.09 -10.84 15.34
N LEU A 17 -14.99 -9.99 14.83
CA LEU A 17 -14.93 -8.55 15.06
C LEU A 17 -15.16 -8.22 16.54
N ARG A 18 -16.17 -8.86 17.16
CA ARG A 18 -16.49 -8.64 18.57
C ARG A 18 -15.29 -8.96 19.46
N ASP A 19 -14.62 -10.06 19.20
CA ASP A 19 -13.42 -10.50 19.94
C ASP A 19 -12.26 -9.52 19.75
N ASP A 20 -11.96 -9.11 18.51
CA ASP A 20 -10.90 -8.13 18.23
C ASP A 20 -11.18 -6.81 18.96
N VAL A 21 -12.40 -6.27 18.86
CA VAL A 21 -12.75 -5.00 19.53
C VAL A 21 -12.70 -5.14 21.05
N ARG A 22 -13.10 -6.29 21.61
CA ARG A 22 -13.00 -6.53 23.07
C ARG A 22 -11.55 -6.58 23.52
N ARG A 23 -10.70 -7.33 22.82
CA ARG A 23 -9.27 -7.46 23.12
C ARG A 23 -8.56 -6.11 23.02
N LEU A 24 -8.75 -5.40 21.92
CA LEU A 24 -8.15 -4.08 21.72
C LEU A 24 -8.69 -3.06 22.73
N GLY A 25 -9.99 -3.08 23.04
CA GLY A 25 -10.58 -2.22 24.05
C GLY A 25 -10.00 -2.43 25.45
N SER A 26 -9.79 -3.70 25.85
CA SER A 26 -9.10 -4.02 27.11
C SER A 26 -7.67 -3.48 27.13
N LEU A 27 -6.94 -3.61 26.01
CA LEU A 27 -5.58 -3.09 25.91
C LEU A 27 -5.53 -1.56 26.00
N VAL A 28 -6.49 -0.86 25.38
CA VAL A 28 -6.61 0.60 25.53
C VAL A 28 -6.92 0.95 27.00
N GLY A 29 -7.77 0.18 27.68
CA GLY A 29 -8.00 0.38 29.11
C GLY A 29 -6.73 0.22 29.96
N GLU A 30 -5.96 -0.84 29.74
CA GLU A 30 -4.66 -1.06 30.39
C GLU A 30 -3.68 0.08 30.12
N LEU A 31 -3.62 0.53 28.86
CA LEU A 31 -2.81 1.66 28.41
C LEU A 31 -3.19 2.95 29.16
N LEU A 32 -4.47 3.30 29.22
CA LEU A 32 -4.92 4.52 29.91
C LEU A 32 -4.62 4.47 31.41
N LYS A 33 -4.81 3.29 32.03
CA LYS A 33 -4.47 3.06 33.43
C LYS A 33 -2.98 3.22 33.70
N GLU A 34 -2.13 2.74 32.79
CA GLU A 34 -0.67 2.84 32.91
C GLU A 34 -0.15 4.26 32.65
N GLN A 35 -0.65 4.92 31.61
CA GLN A 35 -0.09 6.19 31.11
C GLN A 35 -0.63 7.42 31.84
N VAL A 36 -1.83 7.35 32.42
CA VAL A 36 -2.47 8.49 33.09
C VAL A 36 -2.91 8.12 34.51
N GLY A 37 -3.56 6.96 34.68
CA GLY A 37 -3.93 6.45 35.99
C GLY A 37 -5.31 5.76 36.01
N PRO A 38 -5.61 5.03 37.10
CA PRO A 38 -6.88 4.29 37.25
C PRO A 38 -8.10 5.20 37.32
N ASP A 39 -7.99 6.38 37.93
CA ASP A 39 -9.11 7.32 38.08
C ASP A 39 -9.51 7.92 36.73
N PHE A 40 -8.53 8.22 35.88
CA PHE A 40 -8.78 8.71 34.52
C PHE A 40 -9.47 7.64 33.66
N LEU A 41 -9.05 6.37 33.76
CA LEU A 41 -9.76 5.27 33.09
C LEU A 41 -11.23 5.19 33.56
N ALA A 42 -11.47 5.31 34.87
CA ALA A 42 -12.82 5.27 35.42
C ALA A 42 -13.69 6.44 34.90
N GLU A 43 -13.10 7.63 34.79
CA GLU A 43 -13.76 8.80 34.20
C GLU A 43 -14.13 8.56 32.73
N VAL A 44 -13.18 8.10 31.91
CA VAL A 44 -13.42 7.80 30.48
C VAL A 44 -14.50 6.74 30.31
N GLU A 45 -14.48 5.67 31.11
CA GLU A 45 -15.52 4.64 31.09
C GLU A 45 -16.89 5.17 31.53
N ALA A 46 -16.94 6.09 32.49
CA ALA A 46 -18.19 6.72 32.90
C ALA A 46 -18.78 7.63 31.80
N ILE A 47 -17.94 8.40 31.09
CA ILE A 47 -18.36 9.18 29.92
C ILE A 47 -18.86 8.24 28.82
N ARG A 48 -18.10 7.18 28.51
CA ARG A 48 -18.48 6.17 27.50
C ARG A 48 -19.83 5.52 27.82
N GLY A 49 -20.04 5.10 29.07
CA GLY A 49 -21.30 4.52 29.52
C GLY A 49 -22.48 5.50 29.40
N SER A 50 -22.26 6.78 29.70
CA SER A 50 -23.28 7.83 29.55
C SER A 50 -23.67 8.06 28.08
N ALA A 51 -22.68 8.05 27.18
CA ALA A 51 -22.91 8.15 25.74
C ALA A 51 -23.68 6.95 25.16
N ILE A 52 -23.38 5.74 25.63
CA ILE A 52 -24.11 4.52 25.24
C ILE A 52 -25.57 4.59 25.72
N ARG A 53 -25.81 4.90 27.00
CA ARG A 53 -27.17 5.04 27.54
C ARG A 53 -27.99 6.10 26.78
N ARG A 54 -27.38 7.23 26.44
CA ARG A 54 -28.03 8.25 25.60
C ARG A 54 -28.47 7.67 24.25
N ARG A 55 -27.58 6.95 23.56
CA ARG A 55 -27.86 6.40 22.22
C ARG A 55 -28.89 5.28 22.23
N GLU A 56 -28.87 4.41 23.24
CA GLU A 56 -29.68 3.19 23.28
C GLU A 56 -31.01 3.34 24.02
N GLN A 57 -31.06 4.26 24.99
CA GLN A 57 -32.20 4.42 25.91
C GLN A 57 -32.81 5.83 25.83
N ASP A 58 -32.42 6.63 24.83
CA ASP A 58 -32.78 8.05 24.70
C ASP A 58 -32.57 8.87 25.98
N ALA A 59 -31.61 8.46 26.83
CA ALA A 59 -31.32 9.12 28.10
C ALA A 59 -30.92 10.60 27.89
N SER A 60 -31.12 11.46 28.89
CA SER A 60 -30.86 12.90 28.78
C SER A 60 -29.38 13.25 28.50
N THR A 61 -29.12 14.35 27.78
CA THR A 61 -27.77 14.90 27.57
C THR A 61 -27.14 15.48 28.84
N LEU A 62 -27.93 15.72 29.89
CA LEU A 62 -27.49 16.42 31.10
C LEU A 62 -26.32 15.71 31.81
N ASP A 63 -26.30 14.37 31.85
CA ASP A 63 -25.22 13.59 32.47
C ASP A 63 -23.90 13.77 31.70
N LEU A 64 -23.93 13.74 30.37
CA LEU A 64 -22.76 14.01 29.53
C LEU A 64 -22.29 15.46 29.66
N GLN A 65 -23.21 16.42 29.66
CA GLN A 65 -22.88 17.83 29.83
C GLN A 65 -22.25 18.10 31.18
N ALA A 66 -22.74 17.48 32.25
CA ALA A 66 -22.16 17.60 33.58
C ALA A 66 -20.75 17.02 33.65
N ARG A 67 -20.50 15.87 32.99
CA ARG A 67 -19.19 15.22 32.96
C ARG A 67 -18.15 15.93 32.11
N LEU A 68 -18.58 16.55 31.01
CA LEU A 68 -17.71 17.29 30.09
C LEU A 68 -17.60 18.77 30.46
N GLY A 69 -18.50 19.27 31.30
CA GLY A 69 -18.55 20.65 31.75
C GLY A 69 -17.43 20.97 32.73
N GLY A 70 -16.79 22.12 32.56
CA GLY A 70 -15.76 22.61 33.49
C GLY A 70 -14.39 21.92 33.38
N LEU A 71 -14.19 21.02 32.42
CA LEU A 71 -12.87 20.44 32.17
C LEU A 71 -11.87 21.52 31.75
N THR A 72 -10.66 21.46 32.28
CA THR A 72 -9.57 22.30 31.77
C THR A 72 -9.23 21.90 30.33
N PRO A 73 -8.70 22.80 29.49
CA PRO A 73 -8.33 22.46 28.12
C PRO A 73 -7.37 21.27 28.02
N ALA A 74 -6.41 21.17 28.96
CA ALA A 74 -5.47 20.05 29.00
C ALA A 74 -6.16 18.71 29.31
N HIS A 75 -7.11 18.70 30.26
CA HIS A 75 -7.86 17.51 30.61
C HIS A 75 -8.85 17.10 29.51
N ALA A 76 -9.54 18.07 28.91
CA ALA A 76 -10.42 17.85 27.77
C ALA A 76 -9.66 17.24 26.58
N ALA A 77 -8.42 17.70 26.32
CA ALA A 77 -7.57 17.11 25.28
C ALA A 77 -7.18 15.65 25.59
N LEU A 78 -6.90 15.31 26.85
CA LEU A 78 -6.63 13.92 27.27
C LEU A 78 -7.85 13.02 27.07
N VAL A 79 -9.04 13.49 27.47
CA VAL A 79 -10.31 12.76 27.27
C VAL A 79 -10.58 12.55 25.77
N ALA A 80 -10.45 13.61 24.95
CA ALA A 80 -10.61 13.52 23.50
C ALA A 80 -9.66 12.49 22.88
N ARG A 81 -8.38 12.49 23.30
CA ARG A 81 -7.37 11.53 22.84
C ARG A 81 -7.69 10.10 23.24
N ALA A 82 -8.22 9.88 24.45
CA ALA A 82 -8.66 8.56 24.89
C ALA A 82 -9.73 8.01 23.94
N PHE A 83 -10.76 8.80 23.64
CA PHE A 83 -11.79 8.39 22.67
C PHE A 83 -11.25 8.22 21.25
N ALA A 84 -10.37 9.11 20.77
CA ALA A 84 -9.70 8.95 19.47
C ALA A 84 -8.95 7.61 19.37
N THR A 85 -8.24 7.22 20.44
CA THR A 85 -7.53 5.94 20.52
C THR A 85 -8.50 4.75 20.49
N TYR A 86 -9.62 4.82 21.22
CA TYR A 86 -10.67 3.81 21.16
C TYR A 86 -11.27 3.69 19.74
N PHE A 87 -11.58 4.81 19.09
CA PHE A 87 -12.11 4.79 17.72
C PHE A 87 -11.10 4.25 16.72
N GLN A 88 -9.83 4.59 16.86
CA GLN A 88 -8.76 4.06 16.00
C GLN A 88 -8.69 2.53 16.08
N VAL A 89 -8.71 1.94 17.29
CA VAL A 89 -8.65 0.48 17.41
C VAL A 89 -9.90 -0.21 16.89
N VAL A 90 -11.08 0.40 17.02
CA VAL A 90 -12.32 -0.12 16.42
C VAL A 90 -12.21 -0.11 14.89
N ASN A 91 -11.77 1.00 14.30
CA ASN A 91 -11.59 1.12 12.85
C ASN A 91 -10.59 0.07 12.30
N VAL A 92 -9.52 -0.18 13.05
CA VAL A 92 -8.53 -1.22 12.71
C VAL A 92 -9.14 -2.62 12.81
N ALA A 93 -9.87 -2.94 13.88
CA ALA A 93 -10.56 -4.21 14.03
C ALA A 93 -11.57 -4.45 12.90
N GLU A 94 -12.37 -3.45 12.54
CA GLU A 94 -13.30 -3.54 11.41
C GLU A 94 -12.57 -3.80 10.09
N ARG A 95 -11.42 -3.13 9.86
CA ARG A 95 -10.62 -3.35 8.65
C ARG A 95 -10.05 -4.77 8.60
N VAL A 96 -9.54 -5.29 9.72
CA VAL A 96 -9.06 -6.67 9.82
C VAL A 96 -10.19 -7.67 9.63
N HIS A 97 -11.37 -7.41 10.21
CA HIS A 97 -12.55 -8.25 10.02
C HIS A 97 -13.00 -8.30 8.55
N ARG A 98 -12.98 -7.17 7.83
CA ARG A 98 -13.24 -7.16 6.38
C ARG A 98 -12.26 -8.07 5.61
N ILE A 99 -10.98 -8.05 5.98
CA ILE A 99 -9.97 -8.94 5.38
C ILE A 99 -10.26 -10.41 5.73
N ARG A 100 -10.61 -10.70 6.99
CA ARG A 100 -11.00 -12.03 7.47
C ARG A 100 -12.18 -12.59 6.69
N ARG A 101 -13.28 -11.82 6.59
CA ARG A 101 -14.47 -12.17 5.82
C ARG A 101 -14.15 -12.43 4.35
N HIS A 102 -13.31 -11.58 3.74
CA HIS A 102 -12.89 -11.78 2.36
C HIS A 102 -12.12 -13.09 2.18
N ARG A 103 -11.22 -13.44 3.12
CA ARG A 103 -10.50 -14.71 3.12
C ARG A 103 -11.41 -15.91 3.34
N ASP A 104 -12.36 -15.83 4.29
CA ASP A 104 -13.29 -16.91 4.58
C ASP A 104 -14.16 -17.23 3.35
N HIS A 105 -14.67 -16.21 2.66
CA HIS A 105 -15.39 -16.39 1.39
C HIS A 105 -14.53 -17.11 0.32
N GLN A 106 -13.25 -16.74 0.20
CA GLN A 106 -12.33 -17.41 -0.72
C GLN A 106 -12.07 -18.88 -0.35
N LEU A 107 -11.93 -19.20 0.94
CA LEU A 107 -11.66 -20.56 1.43
C LEU A 107 -12.86 -21.49 1.25
N HIS A 108 -14.08 -21.00 1.45
CA HIS A 108 -15.31 -21.79 1.34
C HIS A 108 -15.83 -21.90 -0.10
N GLY A 109 -15.03 -21.50 -1.10
CA GLY A 109 -15.37 -21.59 -2.53
C GLY A 109 -16.35 -20.51 -3.01
N ASP A 110 -16.96 -19.74 -2.11
CA ASP A 110 -17.83 -18.61 -2.43
C ASP A 110 -17.00 -17.37 -2.79
N SER A 111 -16.22 -17.51 -3.85
CA SER A 111 -15.18 -16.57 -4.28
C SER A 111 -15.71 -15.34 -5.02
N ARG A 112 -17.01 -15.06 -4.90
CA ARG A 112 -17.71 -13.98 -5.60
C ARG A 112 -18.32 -13.00 -4.60
N PRO A 113 -17.54 -12.05 -4.05
CA PRO A 113 -18.12 -10.90 -3.38
C PRO A 113 -19.10 -10.22 -4.35
N PRO A 114 -20.34 -9.90 -3.92
CA PRO A 114 -21.27 -9.15 -4.75
C PRO A 114 -20.59 -7.88 -5.27
N GLU A 115 -20.78 -7.56 -6.56
CA GLU A 115 -20.22 -6.36 -7.21
C GLU A 115 -18.69 -6.33 -7.29
N GLY A 116 -17.99 -7.40 -6.90
CA GLY A 116 -16.55 -7.54 -7.09
C GLY A 116 -16.17 -7.85 -8.54
N LEU A 117 -14.88 -7.68 -8.87
CA LEU A 117 -14.33 -7.95 -10.21
C LEU A 117 -14.75 -9.31 -10.78
N ARG A 118 -14.64 -10.38 -9.98
CA ARG A 118 -15.04 -11.73 -10.42
C ARG A 118 -16.53 -11.78 -10.73
N ASP A 119 -17.39 -11.28 -9.85
CA ASP A 119 -18.84 -11.26 -10.06
C ASP A 119 -19.22 -10.52 -11.36
N VAL A 120 -18.63 -9.35 -11.62
CA VAL A 120 -18.81 -8.62 -12.88
C VAL A 120 -18.40 -9.47 -14.08
N LEU A 121 -17.23 -10.11 -14.05
CA LEU A 121 -16.77 -10.96 -15.16
C LEU A 121 -17.67 -12.18 -15.37
N TYR A 122 -18.17 -12.81 -14.30
CA TYR A 122 -19.14 -13.92 -14.36
C TYR A 122 -20.47 -13.47 -14.98
N ARG A 123 -20.98 -12.28 -14.62
CA ARG A 123 -22.20 -11.73 -15.20
C ARG A 123 -22.03 -11.42 -16.69
N LEU A 124 -20.91 -10.82 -17.08
CA LEU A 124 -20.59 -10.55 -18.49
C LEU A 124 -20.48 -11.84 -19.31
N HIS A 125 -19.78 -12.84 -18.78
CA HIS A 125 -19.71 -14.16 -19.41
C HIS A 125 -21.09 -14.83 -19.51
N GLY A 126 -21.90 -14.73 -18.45
CA GLY A 126 -23.26 -15.31 -18.40
C GLY A 126 -24.25 -14.71 -19.40
N VAL A 127 -24.04 -13.46 -19.83
CA VAL A 127 -24.82 -12.83 -20.92
C VAL A 127 -24.17 -12.98 -22.31
N GLY A 128 -23.11 -13.78 -22.42
CA GLY A 128 -22.50 -14.15 -23.70
C GLY A 128 -21.46 -13.17 -24.25
N VAL A 129 -20.87 -12.30 -23.42
CA VAL A 129 -19.78 -11.42 -23.86
C VAL A 129 -18.55 -12.26 -24.22
N SER A 130 -18.11 -12.20 -25.47
CA SER A 130 -16.87 -12.85 -25.93
C SER A 130 -15.63 -12.23 -25.30
N VAL A 131 -14.55 -13.01 -25.18
CA VAL A 131 -13.29 -12.51 -24.63
C VAL A 131 -12.66 -11.42 -25.50
N GLU A 132 -12.85 -11.46 -26.82
CA GLU A 132 -12.37 -10.46 -27.76
C GLU A 132 -13.05 -9.11 -27.52
N ALA A 133 -14.38 -9.10 -27.38
CA ALA A 133 -15.14 -7.90 -27.04
C ALA A 133 -14.76 -7.33 -25.67
N LEU A 134 -14.53 -8.20 -24.68
CA LEU A 134 -14.06 -7.79 -23.37
C LEU A 134 -12.67 -7.15 -23.44
N LEU A 135 -11.70 -7.77 -24.12
CA LEU A 135 -10.35 -7.24 -24.27
C LEU A 135 -10.35 -5.91 -25.07
N ALA A 136 -11.19 -5.79 -26.09
CA ALA A 136 -11.36 -4.54 -26.83
C ALA A 136 -11.88 -3.41 -25.91
N THR A 137 -12.83 -3.73 -25.03
CA THR A 137 -13.36 -2.78 -24.02
C THR A 137 -12.29 -2.41 -23.01
N LEU A 138 -11.56 -3.40 -22.49
CA LEU A 138 -10.46 -3.16 -21.54
C LEU A 138 -9.32 -2.36 -22.17
N GLY A 139 -9.11 -2.47 -23.49
CA GLY A 139 -8.14 -1.66 -24.22
C GLY A 139 -8.47 -0.17 -24.26
N GLN A 140 -9.72 0.20 -24.00
CA GLN A 140 -10.21 1.59 -23.97
C GLN A 140 -10.45 2.10 -22.54
N LEU A 141 -10.39 1.22 -21.55
CA LEU A 141 -10.65 1.56 -20.15
C LEU A 141 -9.41 2.23 -19.55
N ASP A 142 -9.60 3.42 -18.98
CA ASP A 142 -8.58 4.13 -18.21
C ASP A 142 -9.15 4.54 -16.85
N ILE A 143 -8.61 3.95 -15.78
CA ILE A 143 -8.96 4.25 -14.40
C ILE A 143 -7.78 4.98 -13.79
N GLU A 144 -7.96 6.26 -13.45
CA GLU A 144 -6.92 7.11 -12.88
C GLU A 144 -7.41 7.74 -11.56
N PRO A 145 -7.20 7.08 -10.40
CA PRO A 145 -7.47 7.69 -9.11
C PRO A 145 -6.53 8.89 -8.88
N VAL A 146 -7.12 10.02 -8.51
CA VAL A 146 -6.41 11.28 -8.24
C VAL A 146 -6.29 11.50 -6.74
N PHE A 147 -5.07 11.50 -6.23
CA PHE A 147 -4.78 11.72 -4.81
C PHE A 147 -4.77 13.21 -4.48
N THR A 148 -5.51 13.59 -3.44
CA THR A 148 -5.57 14.96 -2.92
C THR A 148 -4.93 15.03 -1.54
N ALA A 149 -4.50 16.23 -1.14
CA ALA A 149 -4.10 16.45 0.26
C ALA A 149 -5.33 16.30 1.16
N HIS A 150 -5.15 15.72 2.35
CA HIS A 150 -6.24 15.64 3.32
C HIS A 150 -6.21 16.91 4.19
N PRO A 151 -7.23 17.79 4.11
CA PRO A 151 -7.16 19.15 4.66
C PRO A 151 -7.10 19.22 6.20
N THR A 152 -7.39 18.13 6.92
CA THR A 152 -7.46 18.11 8.39
C THR A 152 -6.60 17.05 9.08
N GLU A 153 -5.96 16.15 8.34
CA GLU A 153 -5.29 14.97 8.94
C GLU A 153 -4.02 14.61 8.16
N ALA A 154 -3.00 15.46 8.26
CA ALA A 154 -1.64 15.03 8.00
C ALA A 154 -1.17 14.12 9.15
N VAL A 155 -1.79 12.93 9.27
CA VAL A 155 -1.36 11.90 10.22
C VAL A 155 0.11 11.63 9.97
N ARG A 156 0.93 11.75 11.01
CA ARG A 156 2.37 11.52 10.90
C ARG A 156 2.63 10.12 10.33
N ARG A 157 3.60 10.00 9.41
CA ARG A 157 4.07 8.71 8.89
C ARG A 157 4.34 7.68 9.99
N SER A 158 4.92 8.12 11.10
CA SER A 158 5.18 7.26 12.26
C SER A 158 3.93 6.59 12.82
N LEU A 159 2.78 7.29 12.82
CA LEU A 159 1.49 6.73 13.26
C LEU A 159 0.93 5.72 12.25
N LEU A 160 1.07 5.98 10.95
CA LEU A 160 0.70 5.00 9.91
C LEU A 160 1.53 3.71 10.03
N GLU A 161 2.82 3.82 10.34
CA GLU A 161 3.68 2.67 10.58
C GLU A 161 3.24 1.87 11.82
N LYS A 162 2.75 2.54 12.87
CA LYS A 162 2.19 1.87 14.06
C LYS A 162 0.87 1.19 13.75
N GLU A 163 -0.03 1.85 13.01
CA GLU A 163 -1.27 1.24 12.55
C GLU A 163 -1.00 -0.01 11.70
N ALA A 164 -0.01 0.07 10.80
CA ALA A 164 0.40 -1.08 9.98
C ALA A 164 0.95 -2.24 10.83
N GLU A 165 1.62 -1.97 11.95
CA GLU A 165 2.05 -3.02 12.89
C GLU A 165 0.86 -3.64 13.63
N ILE A 166 -0.09 -2.83 14.10
CA ILE A 166 -1.32 -3.33 14.74
C ILE A 166 -2.08 -4.25 13.79
N VAL A 167 -2.28 -3.81 12.54
CA VAL A 167 -2.93 -4.63 11.49
C VAL A 167 -2.15 -5.93 11.24
N ARG A 168 -0.81 -5.88 11.14
CA ARG A 168 0.01 -7.09 10.96
C ARG A 168 -0.15 -8.08 12.11
N SER A 169 -0.11 -7.61 13.36
CA SER A 169 -0.28 -8.46 14.54
C SER A 169 -1.67 -9.11 14.57
N LEU A 170 -2.72 -8.36 14.24
CA LEU A 170 -4.09 -8.90 14.19
C LEU A 170 -4.27 -9.90 13.03
N LEU A 171 -3.69 -9.63 11.86
CA LEU A 171 -3.73 -10.56 10.72
C LEU A 171 -2.92 -11.84 10.97
N ALA A 172 -1.83 -11.76 11.76
CA ALA A 172 -1.03 -12.91 12.14
C ALA A 172 -1.87 -13.95 12.92
N ASP A 173 -2.78 -13.48 13.78
CA ASP A 173 -3.72 -14.32 14.55
C ASP A 173 -4.71 -15.08 13.63
N LEU A 174 -5.00 -14.56 12.43
CA LEU A 174 -5.89 -15.23 11.47
C LEU A 174 -5.25 -16.45 10.81
N SER A 175 -3.92 -16.53 10.79
CA SER A 175 -3.20 -17.31 9.77
C SER A 175 -2.72 -18.69 10.21
N ALA A 176 -2.69 -19.01 11.51
CA ALA A 176 -2.21 -20.32 12.00
C ALA A 176 -2.58 -20.59 13.47
N GLU A 177 -2.52 -21.86 13.89
CA GLU A 177 -2.39 -22.25 15.30
C GLU A 177 -1.06 -21.73 15.86
N ARG A 178 -1.07 -20.50 16.37
CA ARG A 178 0.10 -19.92 17.04
C ARG A 178 0.38 -20.65 18.36
N THR A 179 1.64 -20.83 18.69
CA THR A 179 2.05 -21.26 20.04
C THR A 179 1.73 -20.16 21.06
N PRO A 180 1.61 -20.48 22.36
CA PRO A 180 1.42 -19.47 23.40
C PRO A 180 2.48 -18.35 23.37
N GLY A 181 3.77 -18.69 23.18
CA GLY A 181 4.85 -17.70 23.14
C GLY A 181 4.81 -16.77 21.91
N GLU A 182 4.36 -17.29 20.75
CA GLU A 182 4.13 -16.43 19.57
C GLU A 182 2.97 -15.46 19.81
N ARG A 183 1.88 -15.91 20.43
CA ARG A 183 0.75 -15.03 20.80
C ARG A 183 1.18 -13.94 21.77
N GLU A 184 1.96 -14.28 22.79
CA GLU A 184 2.51 -13.29 23.73
C GLU A 184 3.39 -12.26 23.03
N THR A 185 4.22 -12.70 22.07
CA THR A 185 5.06 -11.80 21.28
C THR A 185 4.23 -10.86 20.41
N ASP A 186 3.23 -11.39 19.70
CA ASP A 186 2.33 -10.58 18.86
C ASP A 186 1.54 -9.58 19.71
N TRP A 187 1.12 -10.00 20.90
CA TRP A 187 0.43 -9.14 21.88
C TRP A 187 1.34 -8.02 22.42
N ALA A 188 2.59 -8.35 22.76
CA ALA A 188 3.56 -7.36 23.22
C ALA A 188 3.86 -6.30 22.14
N ARG A 189 3.94 -6.72 20.87
CA ARG A 189 4.10 -5.79 19.73
C ARG A 189 2.90 -4.88 19.55
N LEU A 190 1.70 -5.43 19.68
CA LEU A 190 0.45 -4.68 19.59
C LEU A 190 0.36 -3.63 20.72
N ARG A 191 0.69 -4.02 21.97
CA ARG A 191 0.81 -3.10 23.11
C ARG A 191 1.83 -2.01 22.85
N MET A 192 3.04 -2.37 22.42
CA MET A 192 4.08 -1.41 22.09
C MET A 192 3.62 -0.41 21.02
N ALA A 193 2.98 -0.87 19.94
CA ALA A 193 2.51 0.00 18.86
C ALA A 193 1.42 0.97 19.35
N LEU A 194 0.48 0.50 20.16
CA LEU A 194 -0.58 1.33 20.75
C LEU A 194 -0.04 2.33 21.77
N THR A 195 0.85 1.91 22.67
CA THR A 195 1.51 2.82 23.62
C THR A 195 2.34 3.87 22.89
N ALA A 196 3.11 3.49 21.87
CA ALA A 196 3.88 4.44 21.07
C ALA A 196 2.97 5.42 20.31
N GLY A 197 1.83 4.95 19.79
CA GLY A 197 0.79 5.82 19.21
C GLY A 197 0.27 6.84 20.22
N TRP A 198 -0.08 6.37 21.43
CA TRP A 198 -0.49 7.22 22.56
C TRP A 198 0.62 8.15 23.08
N GLN A 199 1.88 7.89 22.81
CA GLN A 199 2.95 8.82 23.19
C GLN A 199 3.31 9.78 22.06
N THR A 200 2.84 9.52 20.85
CA THR A 200 3.09 10.35 19.67
C THR A 200 1.94 11.33 19.47
N ALA A 201 2.25 12.62 19.36
CA ALA A 201 1.24 13.64 19.04
C ALA A 201 0.68 13.41 17.62
N GLU A 202 -0.65 13.44 17.48
CA GLU A 202 -1.36 13.25 16.20
C GLU A 202 -1.03 14.38 15.22
N GLY A 203 -1.02 15.61 15.70
CA GLY A 203 -0.63 16.80 14.94
C GLY A 203 0.84 17.17 15.10
N THR A 204 1.40 17.83 14.08
CA THR A 204 2.63 18.59 14.23
C THR A 204 2.29 19.97 14.82
N PRO A 205 3.05 20.49 15.80
CA PRO A 205 2.82 21.85 16.32
C PRO A 205 3.05 22.94 15.28
N VAL A 206 3.63 22.58 14.14
CA VAL A 206 3.86 23.42 12.96
C VAL A 206 2.91 22.96 11.86
N ARG A 207 2.32 23.92 11.14
CA ARG A 207 1.47 23.66 9.98
C ARG A 207 2.22 22.79 8.97
N PRO A 208 1.62 21.70 8.43
CA PRO A 208 2.31 20.85 7.45
C PRO A 208 2.82 21.68 6.29
N THR A 209 4.05 21.42 5.89
CA THR A 209 4.61 21.98 4.66
C THR A 209 4.08 21.19 3.46
N VAL A 210 4.16 21.77 2.26
CA VAL A 210 3.91 21.03 1.02
C VAL A 210 4.81 19.79 0.94
N ALA A 211 6.01 19.81 1.52
CA ALA A 211 6.89 18.64 1.61
C ALA A 211 6.28 17.50 2.44
N ASP A 212 5.68 17.80 3.58
CA ASP A 212 5.08 16.80 4.47
C ASP A 212 3.85 16.13 3.83
N GLU A 213 3.00 16.92 3.17
CA GLU A 213 1.84 16.40 2.43
C GLU A 213 2.27 15.51 1.26
N ARG A 214 3.32 15.93 0.53
CA ARG A 214 3.93 15.13 -0.55
C ARG A 214 4.45 13.80 -0.03
N GLU A 215 5.14 13.78 1.11
CA GLU A 215 5.65 12.53 1.69
C GLU A 215 4.51 11.57 2.04
N HIS A 216 3.40 12.10 2.58
CA HIS A 216 2.24 11.31 2.95
C HIS A 216 1.58 10.62 1.73
N VAL A 217 1.30 11.34 0.65
CA VAL A 217 0.73 10.76 -0.57
C VAL A 217 1.72 9.80 -1.24
N THR A 218 3.00 10.15 -1.25
CA THR A 218 4.05 9.31 -1.82
C THR A 218 4.16 7.98 -1.08
N PHE A 219 3.97 7.95 0.24
CA PHE A 219 3.94 6.70 1.01
C PHE A 219 2.85 5.75 0.47
N TYR A 220 1.63 6.21 0.25
CA TYR A 220 0.57 5.35 -0.30
C TYR A 220 0.87 4.88 -1.72
N LEU A 221 1.32 5.77 -2.60
CA LEU A 221 1.62 5.43 -3.99
C LEU A 221 2.81 4.45 -4.09
N ALA A 222 3.93 4.79 -3.46
CA ALA A 222 5.20 4.09 -3.66
C ALA A 222 5.38 2.87 -2.75
N GLU A 223 4.80 2.85 -1.55
CA GLU A 223 4.94 1.70 -0.63
C GLU A 223 3.77 0.73 -0.74
N ASN A 224 2.53 1.23 -0.87
CA ASN A 224 1.35 0.36 -0.88
C ASN A 224 0.90 0.00 -2.30
N LEU A 225 0.54 0.99 -3.12
CA LEU A 225 0.00 0.75 -4.46
C LEU A 225 1.01 0.09 -5.39
N TYR A 226 2.28 0.49 -5.33
CA TYR A 226 3.37 -0.17 -6.06
C TYR A 226 3.42 -1.70 -5.82
N ARG A 227 3.13 -2.13 -4.59
CA ARG A 227 3.11 -3.55 -4.23
C ARG A 227 1.83 -4.26 -4.68
N ILE A 228 0.69 -3.56 -4.66
CA ILE A 228 -0.64 -4.11 -4.92
C ILE A 228 -0.94 -4.23 -6.42
N VAL A 229 -0.44 -3.31 -7.26
CA VAL A 229 -0.73 -3.28 -8.71
C VAL A 229 -0.56 -4.64 -9.39
N PRO A 230 0.54 -5.39 -9.20
CA PRO A 230 0.66 -6.72 -9.80
C PRO A 230 -0.39 -7.72 -9.33
N VAL A 231 -0.78 -7.65 -8.04
CA VAL A 231 -1.79 -8.55 -7.46
C VAL A 231 -3.15 -8.30 -8.11
N PHE A 232 -3.49 -7.04 -8.39
CA PHE A 232 -4.70 -6.70 -9.13
C PHE A 232 -4.72 -7.35 -10.52
N TYR A 233 -3.66 -7.18 -11.31
CA TYR A 233 -3.57 -7.78 -12.65
C TYR A 233 -3.50 -9.32 -12.62
N GLU A 234 -2.98 -9.92 -11.55
CA GLU A 234 -3.03 -11.38 -11.33
C GLU A 234 -4.43 -11.88 -11.07
N ILE A 235 -5.16 -11.25 -10.13
CA ILE A 235 -6.53 -11.62 -9.82
C ILE A 235 -7.40 -11.49 -11.08
N PHE A 236 -7.20 -10.41 -11.84
CA PHE A 236 -7.93 -10.20 -13.08
C PHE A 236 -7.56 -11.27 -14.13
N GLY A 237 -6.27 -11.46 -14.41
CA GLY A 237 -5.82 -12.44 -15.40
C GLY A 237 -6.29 -13.86 -15.08
N ASN A 238 -6.19 -14.27 -13.82
CA ASN A 238 -6.64 -15.58 -13.35
C ASN A 238 -8.16 -15.75 -13.48
N ALA A 239 -8.93 -14.68 -13.24
CA ALA A 239 -10.39 -14.72 -13.42
C ALA A 239 -10.76 -14.89 -14.90
N LEU A 240 -10.03 -14.25 -15.82
CA LEU A 240 -10.24 -14.43 -17.25
C LEU A 240 -9.86 -15.83 -17.73
N GLU A 241 -8.70 -16.34 -17.28
CA GLU A 241 -8.26 -17.70 -17.62
C GLU A 241 -9.26 -18.75 -17.12
N GLN A 242 -9.81 -18.58 -15.91
CA GLN A 242 -10.83 -19.48 -15.37
C GLN A 242 -12.14 -19.45 -16.16
N LEU A 243 -12.59 -18.27 -16.61
CA LEU A 243 -13.88 -18.09 -17.29
C LEU A 243 -13.83 -18.43 -18.78
N TYR A 244 -12.79 -17.97 -19.47
CA TYR A 244 -12.66 -18.04 -20.91
C TYR A 244 -11.64 -19.09 -21.37
N GLY A 245 -10.91 -19.73 -20.45
CA GLY A 245 -9.93 -20.78 -20.77
C GLY A 245 -8.65 -20.26 -21.43
N ILE A 246 -8.41 -18.93 -21.42
CA ILE A 246 -7.26 -18.32 -22.08
C ILE A 246 -6.45 -17.42 -21.15
N ALA A 247 -5.12 -17.57 -21.20
CA ALA A 247 -4.19 -16.65 -20.56
C ALA A 247 -3.97 -15.43 -21.47
N VAL A 248 -4.31 -14.24 -20.97
CA VAL A 248 -4.22 -12.99 -21.73
C VAL A 248 -3.23 -12.01 -21.09
N ASP A 249 -2.49 -11.26 -21.93
CA ASP A 249 -1.78 -10.07 -21.45
C ASP A 249 -2.79 -8.92 -21.36
N LEU A 250 -3.09 -8.50 -20.14
CA LEU A 250 -4.08 -7.46 -19.89
C LEU A 250 -3.58 -6.11 -20.41
N PRO A 251 -4.45 -5.29 -21.03
CA PRO A 251 -4.15 -3.89 -21.32
C PRO A 251 -3.95 -3.10 -20.01
N ASN A 252 -3.32 -1.92 -20.11
CA ASN A 252 -3.07 -1.12 -18.93
C ASN A 252 -4.32 -0.31 -18.63
N VAL A 253 -5.06 -0.70 -17.59
CA VAL A 253 -6.34 -0.09 -17.23
C VAL A 253 -6.24 0.83 -16.02
N LEU A 254 -5.08 0.85 -15.35
CA LEU A 254 -4.86 1.57 -14.11
C LEU A 254 -3.68 2.53 -14.25
N ARG A 255 -3.91 3.78 -13.84
CA ARG A 255 -2.92 4.86 -13.70
C ARG A 255 -3.16 5.56 -12.37
N PHE A 256 -2.27 6.46 -11.97
CA PHE A 256 -2.44 7.27 -10.78
C PHE A 256 -2.08 8.72 -11.07
N ALA A 257 -2.83 9.64 -10.47
CA ALA A 257 -2.53 11.06 -10.49
C ALA A 257 -2.56 11.64 -9.07
N THR A 258 -2.04 12.85 -8.91
CA THR A 258 -2.02 13.57 -7.63
C THR A 258 -2.13 15.07 -7.85
N TRP A 259 -2.84 15.74 -6.96
CA TRP A 259 -2.89 17.21 -6.84
C TRP A 259 -1.87 17.74 -5.83
N VAL A 260 -1.31 16.86 -5.00
CA VAL A 260 -0.39 17.27 -3.93
C VAL A 260 0.93 17.74 -4.52
N GLY A 261 1.23 19.02 -4.28
CA GLY A 261 2.37 19.73 -4.86
C GLY A 261 2.11 20.35 -6.24
N GLY A 262 0.86 20.31 -6.75
CA GLY A 262 0.46 20.90 -8.03
C GLY A 262 -0.79 21.79 -7.96
N ASP A 263 -1.60 21.66 -6.91
CA ASP A 263 -2.77 22.52 -6.68
C ASP A 263 -2.36 23.87 -6.05
N MET A 264 -2.37 24.93 -6.86
CA MET A 264 -2.08 26.29 -6.43
C MET A 264 -3.34 27.06 -5.98
N ASP A 265 -4.53 26.49 -6.17
CA ASP A 265 -5.78 27.19 -5.92
C ASP A 265 -5.97 27.46 -4.41
N GLY A 266 -5.91 28.74 -4.03
CA GLY A 266 -5.99 29.17 -2.63
C GLY A 266 -4.78 28.80 -1.77
N ASN A 267 -3.69 28.25 -2.34
CA ASN A 267 -2.50 27.84 -1.60
C ASN A 267 -1.24 28.57 -2.09
N PRO A 268 -0.84 29.70 -1.47
CA PRO A 268 0.33 30.48 -1.90
C PRO A 268 1.66 29.74 -1.66
N ASN A 269 1.66 28.60 -0.96
CA ASN A 269 2.86 27.82 -0.70
C ASN A 269 3.21 26.86 -1.85
N VAL A 270 2.32 26.69 -2.83
CA VAL A 270 2.60 25.89 -4.02
C VAL A 270 3.12 26.81 -5.11
N THR A 271 4.41 26.66 -5.43
CA THR A 271 5.15 27.44 -6.43
C THR A 271 5.74 26.53 -7.51
N ALA A 272 6.27 27.13 -8.59
CA ALA A 272 7.00 26.41 -9.62
C ALA A 272 8.14 25.53 -9.06
N ASP A 273 8.85 26.03 -8.04
CA ASP A 273 9.91 25.27 -7.36
C ASP A 273 9.34 24.04 -6.65
N THR A 274 8.23 24.19 -5.93
CA THR A 274 7.58 23.04 -5.27
C THR A 274 7.05 22.02 -6.26
N ILE A 275 6.54 22.44 -7.43
CA ILE A 275 6.10 21.54 -8.51
C ILE A 275 7.31 20.76 -9.04
N ALA A 276 8.41 21.45 -9.36
CA ALA A 276 9.63 20.83 -9.86
C ALA A 276 10.24 19.84 -8.84
N GLU A 277 10.28 20.21 -7.57
CA GLU A 277 10.68 19.30 -6.48
C GLU A 277 9.77 18.07 -6.37
N THR A 278 8.45 18.25 -6.51
CA THR A 278 7.47 17.15 -6.45
C THR A 278 7.74 16.14 -7.56
N LEU A 279 7.92 16.62 -8.79
CA LEU A 279 8.24 15.78 -9.94
C LEU A 279 9.57 15.02 -9.75
N ARG A 280 10.62 15.69 -9.24
CA ARG A 280 11.91 15.06 -8.94
C ARG A 280 11.79 14.01 -7.83
N ALA A 281 11.04 14.30 -6.77
CA ALA A 281 10.83 13.37 -5.66
C ALA A 281 10.08 12.10 -6.11
N GLN A 282 9.02 12.26 -6.91
CA GLN A 282 8.28 11.13 -7.48
C GLN A 282 9.16 10.28 -8.40
N ARG A 283 9.95 10.92 -9.27
CA ARG A 283 10.92 10.24 -10.16
C ARG A 283 11.97 9.46 -9.37
N ARG A 284 12.58 10.06 -8.36
CA ARG A 284 13.55 9.40 -7.47
C ARG A 284 12.94 8.16 -6.83
N MET A 285 11.76 8.32 -6.24
CA MET A 285 11.08 7.24 -5.52
C MET A 285 10.78 6.03 -6.41
N ILE A 286 10.24 6.26 -7.62
CA ILE A 286 9.88 5.15 -8.52
C ILE A 286 11.13 4.46 -9.09
N ILE A 287 12.19 5.22 -9.39
CA ILE A 287 13.46 4.64 -9.85
C ILE A 287 14.11 3.79 -8.75
N ASP A 288 14.11 4.27 -7.50
CA ASP A 288 14.60 3.48 -6.37
C ASP A 288 13.81 2.19 -6.16
N ASN A 289 12.49 2.24 -6.33
CA ASN A 289 11.62 1.07 -6.31
C ASN A 289 11.99 0.06 -7.41
N TYR A 290 12.24 0.50 -8.64
CA TYR A 290 12.71 -0.38 -9.71
C TYR A 290 14.08 -0.97 -9.40
N ARG A 291 15.02 -0.18 -8.88
CA ARG A 291 16.35 -0.68 -8.50
C ARG A 291 16.29 -1.74 -7.40
N ARG A 292 15.41 -1.57 -6.40
CA ARG A 292 15.15 -2.59 -5.37
C ARG A 292 14.59 -3.88 -5.98
N GLU A 293 13.70 -3.79 -6.95
CA GLU A 293 13.19 -4.97 -7.68
C GLU A 293 14.27 -5.63 -8.55
N LEU A 294 15.10 -4.87 -9.27
CA LEU A 294 16.23 -5.41 -10.01
C LEU A 294 17.22 -6.15 -9.09
N ALA A 295 17.51 -5.60 -7.90
CA ALA A 295 18.36 -6.28 -6.92
C ALA A 295 17.76 -7.61 -6.43
N ARG A 296 16.42 -7.69 -6.29
CA ARG A 296 15.72 -8.97 -5.99
C ARG A 296 15.85 -9.94 -7.17
N LEU A 297 15.59 -9.47 -8.39
CA LEU A 297 15.70 -10.28 -9.61
C LEU A 297 17.13 -10.78 -9.85
N GLN A 298 18.17 -9.98 -9.57
CA GLN A 298 19.56 -10.42 -9.65
C GLN A 298 19.84 -11.63 -8.75
N ARG A 299 19.24 -11.68 -7.56
CA ARG A 299 19.37 -12.84 -6.68
C ARG A 299 18.63 -14.06 -7.22
N LEU A 300 17.44 -13.85 -7.78
CA LEU A 300 16.56 -14.91 -8.30
C LEU A 300 17.05 -15.52 -9.62
N LEU A 301 17.47 -14.69 -10.59
CA LEU A 301 17.84 -15.11 -11.93
C LEU A 301 19.32 -15.52 -12.01
N SER A 302 19.60 -16.71 -11.50
CA SER A 302 20.96 -17.28 -11.41
C SER A 302 21.28 -18.30 -12.50
N GLN A 303 20.50 -18.34 -13.58
CA GLN A 303 20.68 -19.31 -14.66
C GLN A 303 22.05 -19.12 -15.33
N THR A 304 22.76 -20.23 -15.58
CA THR A 304 24.10 -20.23 -16.17
C THR A 304 24.09 -20.76 -17.60
N LEU A 305 25.00 -20.24 -18.44
CA LEU A 305 25.16 -20.64 -19.84
C LEU A 305 25.48 -22.13 -20.03
N GLY A 306 26.04 -22.80 -19.02
CA GLY A 306 26.31 -24.24 -19.07
C GLY A 306 25.09 -25.13 -18.83
N ARG A 307 23.92 -24.56 -18.51
CA ARG A 307 22.69 -25.32 -18.19
C ARG A 307 21.49 -24.92 -19.03
N VAL A 308 21.41 -23.66 -19.46
CA VAL A 308 20.33 -23.16 -20.30
C VAL A 308 20.90 -22.26 -21.39
N GLU A 309 20.23 -22.26 -22.53
CA GLU A 309 20.46 -21.26 -23.57
C GLU A 309 19.86 -19.90 -23.15
N VAL A 310 20.38 -18.84 -23.76
CA VAL A 310 19.96 -17.45 -23.56
C VAL A 310 19.88 -16.79 -24.93
N ASN A 311 18.83 -16.02 -25.17
CA ASN A 311 18.63 -15.33 -26.44
C ASN A 311 19.81 -14.40 -26.77
N ALA A 312 20.15 -14.30 -28.05
CA ALA A 312 21.27 -13.51 -28.53
C ALA A 312 21.12 -12.02 -28.19
N GLU A 313 19.89 -11.51 -28.17
CA GLU A 313 19.55 -10.13 -27.84
C GLU A 313 19.93 -9.78 -26.40
N VAL A 314 19.76 -10.71 -25.44
CA VAL A 314 20.18 -10.52 -24.05
C VAL A 314 21.70 -10.45 -23.95
N LEU A 315 22.41 -11.30 -24.69
CA LEU A 315 23.88 -11.30 -24.72
C LEU A 315 24.42 -10.03 -25.38
N ALA A 316 23.77 -9.56 -26.45
CA ALA A 316 24.12 -8.32 -27.14
C ALA A 316 23.90 -7.11 -26.23
N ALA A 317 22.76 -7.02 -25.54
CA ALA A 317 22.49 -5.97 -24.57
C ALA A 317 23.51 -5.97 -23.41
N LEU A 318 23.86 -7.15 -22.90
CA LEU A 318 24.90 -7.30 -21.87
C LEU A 318 26.27 -6.82 -22.37
N ALA A 319 26.68 -7.21 -23.57
CA ALA A 319 27.95 -6.77 -24.15
C ALA A 319 27.96 -5.25 -24.35
N HIS A 320 26.88 -4.68 -24.91
CA HIS A 320 26.74 -3.24 -25.08
C HIS A 320 26.83 -2.50 -23.75
N TYR A 321 26.08 -2.90 -22.73
CA TYR A 321 26.12 -2.21 -21.43
C TYR A 321 27.43 -2.38 -20.68
N ARG A 322 28.21 -3.44 -20.93
CA ARG A 322 29.58 -3.53 -20.40
C ARG A 322 30.47 -2.44 -20.96
N THR A 323 30.33 -2.10 -22.24
CA THR A 323 31.08 -1.00 -22.88
C THR A 323 30.56 0.37 -22.43
N LEU A 324 29.24 0.50 -22.28
CA LEU A 324 28.59 1.75 -21.90
C LEU A 324 28.86 2.14 -20.43
N LEU A 325 29.02 1.14 -19.56
CA LEU A 325 29.14 1.31 -18.10
C LEU A 325 30.34 0.54 -17.54
N PRO A 326 31.58 0.87 -17.94
CA PRO A 326 32.77 0.09 -17.60
C PRO A 326 32.99 -0.02 -16.08
N ALA A 327 32.72 1.06 -15.33
CA ALA A 327 32.82 1.05 -13.87
C ALA A 327 31.80 0.11 -13.19
N ALA A 328 30.59 -0.03 -13.74
CA ALA A 328 29.60 -0.96 -13.23
C ALA A 328 29.90 -2.40 -13.64
N ALA A 329 30.41 -2.59 -14.87
CA ALA A 329 30.85 -3.87 -15.40
C ALA A 329 32.02 -4.46 -14.58
N ALA A 330 32.99 -3.63 -14.19
CA ALA A 330 34.11 -4.04 -13.35
C ALA A 330 33.68 -4.56 -11.95
N ARG A 331 32.49 -4.19 -11.46
CA ARG A 331 31.93 -4.69 -10.18
C ARG A 331 31.24 -6.05 -10.31
N ILE A 332 31.09 -6.59 -11.53
CA ILE A 332 30.53 -7.93 -11.72
C ILE A 332 31.57 -8.94 -11.19
N ARG A 333 31.17 -9.70 -10.17
CA ARG A 333 32.05 -10.71 -9.55
C ARG A 333 32.40 -11.81 -10.56
N PRO A 334 33.64 -12.33 -10.59
CA PRO A 334 34.05 -13.38 -11.53
C PRO A 334 33.10 -14.59 -11.56
N ARG A 335 32.66 -15.04 -10.38
CA ARG A 335 31.71 -16.16 -10.22
C ARG A 335 30.30 -15.94 -10.76
N HIS A 336 29.96 -14.73 -11.23
CA HIS A 336 28.67 -14.42 -11.83
C HIS A 336 28.77 -14.23 -13.36
N GLN A 337 29.97 -14.26 -13.94
CA GLN A 337 30.19 -13.90 -15.35
C GLN A 337 29.44 -14.79 -16.34
N ASP A 338 29.17 -16.04 -15.95
CA ASP A 338 28.42 -17.04 -16.71
C ASP A 338 26.91 -16.99 -16.45
N MET A 339 26.41 -15.96 -15.74
CA MET A 339 24.99 -15.73 -15.43
C MET A 339 24.46 -14.47 -16.15
N PRO A 340 24.07 -14.55 -17.44
CA PRO A 340 23.80 -13.37 -18.25
C PRO A 340 22.67 -12.49 -17.72
N TYR A 341 21.56 -13.09 -17.27
CA TYR A 341 20.42 -12.35 -16.71
C TYR A 341 20.84 -11.53 -15.48
N ARG A 342 21.57 -12.15 -14.55
CA ARG A 342 22.10 -11.47 -13.35
C ARG A 342 23.03 -10.32 -13.73
N CYS A 343 23.97 -10.54 -14.64
CA CYS A 343 24.89 -9.51 -15.09
C CYS A 343 24.16 -8.34 -15.77
N LEU A 344 23.21 -8.63 -16.66
CA LEU A 344 22.44 -7.62 -17.36
C LEU A 344 21.63 -6.78 -16.37
N LEU A 345 20.92 -7.42 -15.43
CA LEU A 345 20.16 -6.72 -14.39
C LEU A 345 21.04 -5.82 -13.49
N GLN A 346 22.31 -6.20 -13.25
CA GLN A 346 23.27 -5.35 -12.51
C GLN A 346 23.60 -4.07 -13.29
N LEU A 347 23.79 -4.17 -14.60
CA LEU A 347 24.06 -3.02 -15.46
C LEU A 347 22.81 -2.16 -15.65
N MET A 348 21.63 -2.78 -15.81
CA MET A 348 20.35 -2.07 -15.84
C MET A 348 20.12 -1.24 -14.56
N ALA A 349 20.49 -1.77 -13.38
CA ALA A 349 20.40 -1.03 -12.13
C ALA A 349 21.37 0.17 -12.09
N ALA A 350 22.54 0.06 -12.71
CA ALA A 350 23.46 1.19 -12.88
C ALA A 350 22.92 2.23 -13.87
N ARG A 351 22.29 1.81 -14.98
CA ARG A 351 21.58 2.73 -15.90
C ARG A 351 20.44 3.47 -15.20
N LEU A 352 19.65 2.79 -14.38
CA LEU A 352 18.61 3.44 -13.57
C LEU A 352 19.20 4.49 -12.63
N GLN A 353 20.32 4.20 -11.96
CA GLN A 353 21.00 5.20 -11.12
C GLN A 353 21.47 6.41 -11.95
N ALA A 354 22.02 6.18 -13.14
CA ALA A 354 22.40 7.27 -14.05
C ALA A 354 21.17 8.08 -14.50
N THR A 355 20.03 7.42 -14.72
CA THR A 355 18.74 8.03 -15.09
C THR A 355 18.20 8.94 -13.99
N GLU A 356 18.37 8.54 -12.73
CA GLU A 356 18.00 9.32 -11.56
C GLU A 356 18.91 10.54 -11.38
N ASN A 357 20.21 10.35 -11.60
CA ASN A 357 21.23 11.40 -11.45
C ASN A 357 21.33 12.33 -12.66
N GLU A 358 20.47 12.15 -13.67
CA GLU A 358 20.54 12.85 -14.95
C GLU A 358 21.94 12.78 -15.61
N ALA A 359 22.63 11.67 -15.37
CA ALA A 359 23.98 11.43 -15.87
C ALA A 359 23.93 10.78 -17.27
N ALA A 360 25.07 10.85 -17.97
CA ALA A 360 25.25 10.14 -19.22
C ALA A 360 24.94 8.64 -19.06
N ASN A 361 24.46 8.01 -20.14
CA ASN A 361 24.18 6.58 -20.22
C ASN A 361 22.99 6.08 -19.36
N GLY A 362 22.19 6.99 -18.81
CA GLY A 362 20.85 6.68 -18.31
C GLY A 362 19.90 6.16 -19.40
N TYR A 363 18.71 5.75 -19.00
CA TYR A 363 17.60 5.52 -19.91
C TYR A 363 16.99 6.84 -20.33
N GLY A 364 16.76 7.02 -21.64
CA GLY A 364 16.08 8.21 -22.16
C GLY A 364 14.59 8.22 -21.80
N ALA A 365 13.96 7.04 -21.77
CA ALA A 365 12.55 6.88 -21.46
C ALA A 365 12.27 5.56 -20.71
N ALA A 366 11.12 5.51 -20.03
CA ALA A 366 10.64 4.30 -19.36
C ALA A 366 10.44 3.12 -20.35
N SER A 367 10.14 3.40 -21.61
CA SER A 367 10.00 2.40 -22.68
C SER A 367 11.30 1.65 -22.96
N GLU A 368 12.45 2.32 -22.92
CA GLU A 368 13.76 1.67 -23.08
C GLU A 368 14.04 0.68 -21.95
N PHE A 369 13.74 1.06 -20.72
CA PHE A 369 13.84 0.15 -19.57
C PHE A 369 12.85 -1.03 -19.69
N GLY A 370 11.65 -0.76 -20.19
CA GLY A 370 10.64 -1.79 -20.48
C GLY A 370 11.07 -2.77 -21.56
N HIS A 371 11.78 -2.29 -22.58
CA HIS A 371 12.37 -3.13 -23.62
C HIS A 371 13.39 -4.11 -23.02
N ASP A 372 14.32 -3.64 -22.19
CA ASP A 372 15.32 -4.50 -21.54
C ASP A 372 14.66 -5.59 -20.66
N ILE A 373 13.60 -5.24 -19.92
CA ILE A 373 12.82 -6.22 -19.15
C ILE A 373 12.16 -7.23 -20.09
N GLY A 374 11.66 -6.77 -21.24
CA GLY A 374 11.10 -7.61 -22.31
C GLY A 374 12.10 -8.64 -22.82
N LEU A 375 13.32 -8.21 -23.16
CA LEU A 375 14.39 -9.12 -23.64
C LEU A 375 14.63 -10.28 -22.67
N ILE A 376 14.72 -10.00 -21.37
CA ILE A 376 14.92 -11.03 -20.34
C ILE A 376 13.68 -11.94 -20.24
N ALA A 377 12.48 -11.36 -20.24
CA ALA A 377 11.24 -12.12 -20.14
C ALA A 377 11.05 -13.07 -21.33
N ASP A 378 11.29 -12.60 -22.54
CA ASP A 378 11.14 -13.38 -23.77
C ASP A 378 12.18 -14.50 -23.85
N SER A 379 13.42 -14.20 -23.45
CA SER A 379 14.49 -15.21 -23.32
C SER A 379 14.15 -16.28 -22.29
N LEU A 380 13.56 -15.92 -21.15
CA LEU A 380 13.10 -16.91 -20.18
C LEU A 380 11.99 -17.78 -20.76
N LEU A 381 11.00 -17.24 -21.47
CA LEU A 381 9.95 -18.07 -22.07
C LEU A 381 10.49 -19.03 -23.11
N ALA A 382 11.37 -18.55 -24.00
CA ALA A 382 12.01 -19.37 -25.02
C ALA A 382 12.78 -20.56 -24.41
N HIS A 383 13.39 -20.36 -23.24
CA HIS A 383 14.25 -21.34 -22.58
C HIS A 383 13.65 -21.98 -21.33
N LYS A 384 12.32 -22.24 -21.34
CA LYS A 384 11.57 -22.96 -20.28
C LYS A 384 11.65 -22.32 -18.88
N GLY A 385 11.87 -21.01 -18.84
CA GLY A 385 12.04 -20.20 -17.64
C GLY A 385 10.75 -19.65 -17.03
N LEU A 386 9.57 -20.16 -17.43
CA LEU A 386 8.27 -19.72 -16.90
C LEU A 386 8.26 -19.77 -15.35
N HIS A 387 8.69 -20.89 -14.78
CA HIS A 387 8.80 -21.08 -13.32
C HIS A 387 10.18 -20.70 -12.76
N ALA A 388 11.08 -20.18 -13.60
CA ALA A 388 12.45 -19.80 -13.23
C ALA A 388 12.63 -18.27 -13.10
N GLY A 389 11.54 -17.55 -12.84
CA GLY A 389 11.56 -16.11 -12.56
C GLY A 389 10.81 -15.24 -13.57
N TRP A 390 10.23 -15.81 -14.63
CA TRP A 390 9.43 -15.05 -15.59
C TRP A 390 8.27 -14.27 -14.93
N PHE A 391 7.56 -14.89 -13.99
CA PHE A 391 6.47 -14.23 -13.25
C PHE A 391 6.94 -12.97 -12.51
N ALA A 392 8.16 -12.97 -11.95
CA ALA A 392 8.70 -11.79 -11.26
C ALA A 392 8.96 -10.63 -12.22
N LEU A 393 9.39 -10.91 -13.46
CA LEU A 393 9.54 -9.90 -14.51
C LEU A 393 8.18 -9.39 -15.00
N ARG A 394 7.18 -10.27 -15.14
CA ARG A 394 5.81 -9.88 -15.47
C ARG A 394 5.24 -8.88 -14.44
N ARG A 395 5.46 -9.13 -13.15
CA ARG A 395 5.08 -8.18 -12.08
C ARG A 395 5.78 -6.82 -12.25
N LEU A 396 7.06 -6.81 -12.60
CA LEU A 396 7.80 -5.57 -12.86
C LEU A 396 7.27 -4.84 -14.11
N ARG A 397 6.91 -5.56 -15.19
CA ARG A 397 6.30 -4.97 -16.39
C ARG A 397 4.99 -4.25 -16.08
N TRP A 398 4.09 -4.84 -15.28
CA TRP A 398 2.85 -4.16 -14.89
C TRP A 398 3.10 -2.89 -14.09
N ARG A 399 4.05 -2.92 -13.16
CA ARG A 399 4.44 -1.71 -12.42
C ARG A 399 5.01 -0.65 -13.36
N LEU A 400 5.86 -1.02 -14.31
CA LEU A 400 6.42 -0.06 -15.26
C LEU A 400 5.34 0.56 -16.15
N ARG A 401 4.38 -0.25 -16.64
CA ARG A 401 3.25 0.22 -17.44
C ARG A 401 2.33 1.17 -16.66
N THR A 402 2.16 0.94 -15.36
CA THR A 402 1.29 1.74 -14.48
C THR A 402 1.96 3.05 -14.05
N PHE A 403 3.23 3.01 -13.62
CA PHE A 403 3.89 4.12 -12.92
C PHE A 403 4.91 4.88 -13.79
N GLY A 404 5.44 4.28 -14.87
CA GLY A 404 6.50 4.87 -15.69
C GLY A 404 7.70 5.36 -14.85
N PHE A 405 8.36 6.44 -15.29
CA PHE A 405 9.42 7.12 -14.51
C PHE A 405 8.92 8.33 -13.71
N HIS A 406 7.60 8.42 -13.49
CA HIS A 406 7.00 9.58 -12.84
C HIS A 406 6.12 9.23 -11.63
N LEU A 407 5.94 7.95 -11.30
CA LEU A 407 5.05 7.46 -10.22
C LEU A 407 3.58 7.79 -10.47
N ALA A 408 3.16 9.03 -10.31
CA ALA A 408 1.81 9.51 -10.59
C ALA A 408 1.85 10.80 -11.41
N ARG A 409 0.85 11.03 -12.26
CA ARG A 409 0.72 12.30 -12.97
C ARG A 409 0.47 13.41 -11.94
N LEU A 410 1.25 14.50 -12.01
CA LEU A 410 0.98 15.69 -11.20
C LEU A 410 0.06 16.61 -11.99
N ASP A 411 -1.17 16.79 -11.51
CA ASP A 411 -2.07 17.78 -12.10
C ASP A 411 -1.76 19.16 -11.54
N VAL A 412 -1.74 20.15 -12.42
CA VAL A 412 -1.50 21.55 -12.06
C VAL A 412 -2.81 22.30 -12.16
N ARG A 413 -3.22 22.96 -11.07
CA ARG A 413 -4.47 23.71 -10.98
C ARG A 413 -4.20 25.15 -10.54
N GLN A 414 -4.87 26.10 -11.18
CA GLN A 414 -4.79 27.52 -10.87
C GLN A 414 -6.15 28.21 -11.11
N ASP A 415 -6.47 29.24 -10.33
CA ASP A 415 -7.66 30.07 -10.56
C ASP A 415 -7.50 30.84 -11.88
N ALA A 416 -8.53 30.78 -12.74
CA ALA A 416 -8.58 31.48 -14.01
C ALA A 416 -8.38 33.00 -13.88
N ARG A 417 -8.76 33.59 -12.74
CA ARG A 417 -8.59 35.04 -12.47
C ARG A 417 -7.14 35.50 -12.39
N LEU A 418 -6.20 34.57 -12.17
CA LEU A 418 -4.77 34.86 -12.14
C LEU A 418 -4.13 34.80 -13.55
N GLN A 419 -4.90 34.39 -14.56
CA GLN A 419 -4.46 34.32 -15.97
C GLN A 419 -5.10 35.41 -16.84
N SER A 420 -6.09 36.13 -16.30
CA SER A 420 -6.74 37.31 -16.92
C SER A 420 -6.07 38.59 -16.46
#